data_AF-A0A4R2DFQ7-F1
#
_entry.id   AF-A0A4R2DFQ7-F1
#
_cell.length_a   1.000
_cell.length_b   1.000
_cell.length_c   1.000
_cell.angle_alpha   90.00
_cell.angle_beta   90.00
_cell.angle_gamma   90.00
#
_symmetry.space_group_name_H-M   'P 1'
#
loop_
_entity.id
_entity.type
_entity.pdbx_description
1 polymer ?
#
loop_
_entity_poly.entity_id
_entity_poly.type
_entity_poly.pdbx_seq_one_letter_code
_entity_poly.pdbx_strand_id
1 'polypeptide(L)'
;MRDVAHTAEVSVETIYSAVGPKAALLKAAVDIAVVGDAEPSPLADRSAFIRIGTAPTRHERIDAAAHLTADINERTHRIVEVLRAGARTEPALRTEVIAATQRRYDTVAEAARMISGHDLPPDRIDELWALTSDQVYHLLADERGWSRARYTAWLTGRMEEILDRPE
;
A
#
# COMPACT_ATOMS: atom_id res chain seq x y z
N MET A 1 -16.68 12.88 -9.98
CA MET A 1 -16.62 13.12 -11.45
C MET A 1 -16.60 14.61 -11.74
N ARG A 2 -17.65 15.38 -11.42
CA ARG A 2 -17.66 16.85 -11.65
C ARG A 2 -16.51 17.58 -10.95
N ASP A 3 -16.30 17.32 -9.66
CA ASP A 3 -15.21 17.96 -8.92
C ASP A 3 -13.83 17.58 -9.46
N VAL A 4 -13.66 16.32 -9.88
CA VAL A 4 -12.42 15.86 -10.51
C VAL A 4 -12.20 16.57 -11.85
N ALA A 5 -13.24 16.70 -12.67
CA ALA A 5 -13.19 17.39 -13.96
C ALA A 5 -12.85 18.87 -13.79
N HIS A 6 -13.47 19.52 -12.81
CA HIS A 6 -13.18 20.89 -12.44
C HIS A 6 -11.72 21.07 -12.02
N THR A 7 -11.22 20.26 -11.09
CA THR A 7 -9.82 20.34 -10.61
C THR A 7 -8.81 20.01 -11.72
N ALA A 8 -9.15 19.10 -12.64
CA ALA A 8 -8.31 18.73 -13.77
C ALA A 8 -8.48 19.67 -14.99
N GLU A 9 -9.32 20.71 -14.90
CA GLU A 9 -9.61 21.66 -15.97
C GLU A 9 -10.08 21.00 -17.28
N VAL A 10 -10.85 19.92 -17.17
CA VAL A 10 -11.41 19.17 -18.31
C VAL A 10 -12.93 19.02 -18.18
N SER A 11 -13.58 18.57 -19.26
CA SER A 11 -15.00 18.21 -19.20
C SER A 11 -15.21 16.85 -18.50
N VAL A 12 -16.41 16.63 -17.96
CA VAL A 12 -16.79 15.33 -17.40
C VAL A 12 -16.74 14.22 -18.47
N GLU A 13 -17.11 14.56 -19.71
CA GLU A 13 -17.05 13.65 -20.86
C GLU A 13 -15.62 13.20 -21.16
N THR A 14 -14.65 14.11 -21.06
CA THR A 14 -13.22 13.81 -21.21
C THR A 14 -12.75 12.77 -20.19
N ILE A 15 -13.21 12.86 -18.93
CA ILE A 15 -12.86 11.84 -17.92
C ILE A 15 -13.46 10.49 -18.28
N TYR A 16 -14.73 10.45 -18.68
CA TYR A 16 -15.37 9.20 -19.07
C TYR A 16 -14.69 8.57 -20.30
N SER A 17 -14.28 9.38 -21.29
CA SER A 17 -13.59 8.87 -22.47
C SER A 17 -12.17 8.39 -22.18
N ALA A 18 -11.45 9.06 -21.27
CA ALA A 18 -10.05 8.75 -20.99
C ALA A 18 -9.87 7.63 -19.95
N VAL A 19 -10.70 7.60 -18.90
CA VAL A 19 -10.54 6.72 -17.73
C VAL A 19 -11.74 5.80 -17.54
N GLY A 20 -12.94 6.24 -17.91
CA GLY A 20 -14.17 5.46 -17.79
C GLY A 20 -15.00 5.81 -16.55
N PRO A 21 -15.77 4.83 -16.01
CA PRO A 21 -16.68 5.09 -14.89
C PRO A 21 -15.94 5.44 -13.60
N LYS A 22 -16.67 5.97 -12.60
CA LYS A 22 -16.12 6.35 -11.29
C LYS A 22 -15.26 5.24 -10.65
N ALA A 23 -15.66 3.98 -10.81
CA ALA A 23 -14.90 2.83 -10.31
C ALA A 23 -13.51 2.71 -10.96
N ALA A 24 -13.43 2.87 -12.28
CA ALA A 24 -12.15 2.87 -13.01
C ALA A 24 -11.28 4.07 -12.63
N LEU A 25 -11.89 5.24 -12.44
CA LEU A 25 -11.18 6.43 -11.96
C LEU A 25 -10.59 6.25 -10.55
N LEU A 26 -11.37 5.70 -9.61
CA LEU A 26 -10.88 5.45 -8.25
C LEU A 26 -9.77 4.40 -8.24
N LYS A 27 -9.88 3.35 -9.06
CA LYS A 27 -8.83 2.36 -9.24
C LYS A 27 -7.54 3.01 -9.75
N ALA A 28 -7.62 3.80 -10.82
CA ALA A 28 -6.46 4.50 -11.38
C ALA A 28 -5.81 5.45 -10.36
N ALA A 29 -6.62 6.16 -9.58
CA ALA A 29 -6.12 7.03 -8.51
C ALA A 29 -5.37 6.23 -7.42
N VAL A 30 -5.85 5.05 -7.02
CA VAL A 30 -5.13 4.18 -6.08
C VAL A 30 -3.87 3.61 -6.68
N ASP A 31 -3.90 3.11 -7.91
CA ASP A 31 -2.72 2.55 -8.57
C ASP A 31 -1.58 3.60 -8.63
N ILE A 32 -1.91 4.85 -8.99
CA ILE A 32 -0.97 5.99 -8.98
C ILE A 32 -0.51 6.31 -7.56
N ALA A 33 -1.40 6.35 -6.57
CA ALA A 33 -1.05 6.68 -5.19
C ALA A 33 -0.16 5.61 -4.51
N VAL A 34 -0.33 4.34 -4.89
CA VAL A 34 0.52 3.23 -4.40
C VAL A 34 1.93 3.38 -4.94
N VAL A 35 2.09 3.63 -6.25
CA VAL A 35 3.42 3.81 -6.85
C VAL A 35 4.05 5.13 -6.39
N GLY A 36 3.26 6.20 -6.37
CA GLY A 36 3.63 7.53 -5.89
C GLY A 36 3.66 8.63 -6.93
N ASP A 37 3.59 8.25 -8.20
CA ASP A 37 3.58 9.13 -9.35
C ASP A 37 2.90 8.42 -10.53
N ALA A 38 2.77 9.11 -11.66
CA ALA A 38 2.19 8.57 -12.89
C ALA A 38 3.23 8.01 -13.86
N GLU A 39 4.49 7.81 -13.43
CA GLU A 39 5.50 7.20 -14.30
C GLU A 39 5.16 5.73 -14.55
N PRO A 40 5.45 5.20 -15.75
CA PRO A 40 5.10 3.84 -16.14
C PRO A 40 6.06 2.79 -15.55
N SER A 41 6.59 3.03 -14.35
CA SER A 41 7.48 2.11 -13.64
C SER A 41 6.73 1.42 -12.49
N PRO A 42 6.61 0.09 -12.51
CA PRO A 42 6.02 -0.70 -11.44
C PRO A 42 6.70 -0.45 -10.09
N LEU A 43 5.96 -0.65 -8.99
CA LEU A 43 6.50 -0.53 -7.63
C LEU A 43 7.76 -1.39 -7.42
N ALA A 44 7.79 -2.60 -7.99
CA ALA A 44 8.90 -3.54 -7.87
C ALA A 44 10.22 -3.00 -8.45
N ASP A 45 10.15 -2.11 -9.44
CA ASP A 45 11.31 -1.51 -10.09
C ASP A 45 11.76 -0.20 -9.41
N ARG A 46 11.02 0.28 -8.39
CA ARG A 46 11.35 1.51 -7.69
C ARG A 46 12.52 1.29 -6.76
N SER A 47 13.42 2.27 -6.71
CA SER A 47 14.60 2.24 -5.83
C SER A 47 14.23 1.99 -4.37
N ALA A 48 13.09 2.52 -3.89
CA ALA A 48 12.58 2.29 -2.55
C ALA A 48 12.24 0.81 -2.29
N PHE A 49 11.64 0.12 -3.26
CA PHE A 49 11.34 -1.31 -3.14
C PHE A 49 12.60 -2.16 -3.29
N ILE A 50 13.46 -1.85 -4.28
CA ILE A 50 14.75 -2.53 -4.48
C ILE A 50 15.62 -2.45 -3.22
N ARG A 51 15.56 -1.35 -2.47
CA ARG A 51 16.29 -1.16 -1.22
C ARG A 51 15.93 -2.22 -0.16
N ILE A 52 14.71 -2.75 -0.18
CA ILE A 52 14.27 -3.83 0.73
C ILE A 52 15.14 -5.08 0.55
N GLY A 53 15.58 -5.40 -0.67
CA GLY A 53 16.45 -6.56 -0.92
C GLY A 53 17.95 -6.26 -0.93
N THR A 54 18.34 -4.98 -1.10
CA THR A 54 19.73 -4.59 -1.36
C THR A 54 20.40 -3.87 -0.19
N ALA A 55 19.66 -3.45 0.84
CA ALA A 55 20.27 -2.79 1.99
C ALA A 55 21.25 -3.73 2.74
N PRO A 56 22.39 -3.21 3.23
CA PRO A 56 23.49 -4.03 3.74
C PRO A 56 23.10 -4.96 4.89
N THR A 57 22.32 -4.45 5.84
CA THR A 57 21.92 -5.21 7.04
C THR A 57 20.44 -5.58 7.00
N ARG A 58 20.07 -6.63 7.73
CA ARG A 58 18.66 -7.04 7.87
C ARG A 58 17.81 -5.93 8.50
N HIS A 59 18.35 -5.24 9.50
CA HIS A 59 17.71 -4.06 10.10
C HIS A 59 17.41 -2.99 9.05
N GLU A 60 18.39 -2.61 8.22
CA GLU A 60 18.19 -1.59 7.17
C GLU A 60 17.20 -2.05 6.09
N ARG A 61 17.10 -3.35 5.81
CA ARG A 61 16.08 -3.92 4.90
C ARG A 61 14.67 -3.78 5.50
N ILE A 62 14.51 -4.09 6.79
CA ILE A 62 13.25 -3.92 7.52
C ILE A 62 12.86 -2.45 7.58
N ASP A 63 13.82 -1.57 7.91
CA ASP A 63 13.60 -0.14 7.96
C ASP A 63 13.19 0.43 6.60
N ALA A 64 13.82 -0.02 5.51
CA ALA A 64 13.43 0.35 4.15
C ALA A 64 11.97 -0.07 3.83
N ALA A 65 11.58 -1.28 4.22
CA ALA A 65 10.21 -1.77 4.04
C ALA A 65 9.21 -0.94 4.87
N ALA A 66 9.51 -0.65 6.14
CA ALA A 66 8.67 0.15 7.00
C ALA A 66 8.48 1.60 6.48
N HIS A 67 9.55 2.21 5.95
CA HIS A 67 9.47 3.52 5.32
C HIS A 67 8.59 3.50 4.07
N LEU A 68 8.78 2.51 3.18
CA LEU A 68 7.96 2.37 1.98
C LEU A 68 6.48 2.13 2.32
N THR A 69 6.19 1.27 3.31
CA THR A 69 4.82 1.05 3.80
C THR A 69 4.21 2.34 4.33
N ALA A 70 4.95 3.12 5.12
CA ALA A 70 4.47 4.40 5.64
C ALA A 70 4.19 5.41 4.51
N ASP A 71 5.06 5.52 3.51
CA ASP A 71 4.86 6.36 2.31
C ASP A 71 3.58 5.99 1.54
N ILE A 72 3.41 4.70 1.27
CA ILE A 72 2.25 4.20 0.53
C ILE A 72 0.98 4.46 1.34
N ASN A 73 0.95 4.10 2.62
CA ASN A 73 -0.23 4.23 3.45
C ASN A 73 -0.61 5.71 3.69
N GLU A 74 0.35 6.61 3.87
CA GLU A 74 0.11 8.05 3.98
C GLU A 74 -0.69 8.57 2.77
N ARG A 75 -0.34 8.15 1.56
CA ARG A 75 -1.01 8.55 0.32
C ARG A 75 -2.33 7.83 0.06
N THR A 76 -2.49 6.60 0.53
CA THR A 76 -3.55 5.70 0.05
C THR A 76 -4.65 5.41 1.08
N HIS A 77 -4.40 5.53 2.39
CA HIS A 77 -5.31 4.98 3.40
C HIS A 77 -6.76 5.49 3.27
N ARG A 78 -6.97 6.79 3.04
CA ARG A 78 -8.31 7.37 2.90
C ARG A 78 -9.05 6.90 1.65
N ILE A 79 -8.37 6.82 0.50
CA ILE A 79 -9.01 6.39 -0.74
C ILE A 79 -9.30 4.89 -0.72
N VAL A 80 -8.42 4.08 -0.10
CA VAL A 80 -8.64 2.65 0.10
C VAL A 80 -9.82 2.40 1.04
N GLU A 81 -9.99 3.20 2.10
CA GLU A 81 -11.16 3.13 2.98
C GLU A 81 -12.47 3.37 2.20
N VAL A 82 -12.51 4.42 1.37
CA VAL A 82 -13.67 4.74 0.53
C VAL A 82 -13.98 3.61 -0.45
N LEU A 83 -12.96 3.02 -1.09
CA LEU A 83 -13.12 1.88 -1.97
C LEU A 83 -13.68 0.66 -1.25
N ARG A 84 -13.17 0.36 -0.05
CA ARG A 84 -13.63 -0.76 0.78
C ARG A 84 -15.09 -0.57 1.21
N ALA A 85 -15.50 0.67 1.49
CA ALA A 85 -16.91 1.00 1.74
C ALA A 85 -17.78 0.79 0.49
N GLY A 86 -17.36 1.31 -0.67
CA GLY A 86 -18.10 1.18 -1.93
C GLY A 86 -18.23 -0.27 -2.42
N ALA A 87 -17.21 -1.11 -2.21
CA ALA A 87 -17.22 -2.52 -2.56
C ALA A 87 -18.31 -3.35 -1.85
N ARG A 88 -18.88 -2.84 -0.75
CA ARG A 88 -20.01 -3.49 -0.07
C ARG A 88 -21.27 -3.48 -0.94
N THR A 89 -21.47 -2.40 -1.70
CA THR A 89 -22.68 -2.17 -2.51
C THR A 89 -22.46 -2.29 -4.02
N GLU A 90 -21.22 -2.15 -4.50
CA GLU A 90 -20.90 -2.15 -5.94
C GLU A 90 -20.07 -3.38 -6.33
N PRO A 91 -20.64 -4.35 -7.09
CA PRO A 91 -19.93 -5.58 -7.47
C PRO A 91 -18.63 -5.35 -8.24
N ALA A 92 -18.59 -4.35 -9.13
CA ALA A 92 -17.39 -4.03 -9.90
C ALA A 92 -16.23 -3.58 -8.99
N LEU A 93 -16.51 -2.73 -8.00
CA LEU A 93 -15.51 -2.32 -7.00
C LEU A 93 -15.05 -3.50 -6.13
N ARG A 94 -15.96 -4.42 -5.81
CA ARG A 94 -15.63 -5.61 -5.01
C ARG A 94 -14.58 -6.48 -5.67
N THR A 95 -14.74 -6.77 -6.96
CA THR A 95 -13.75 -7.56 -7.71
C THR A 95 -12.38 -6.91 -7.68
N GLU A 96 -12.31 -5.59 -7.90
CA GLU A 96 -11.05 -4.84 -7.87
C GLU A 96 -10.41 -4.83 -6.48
N VAL A 97 -11.20 -4.64 -5.41
CA VAL A 97 -10.70 -4.67 -4.03
C VAL A 97 -10.14 -6.05 -3.68
N ILE A 98 -10.80 -7.13 -4.08
CA ILE A 98 -10.29 -8.50 -3.87
C ILE A 98 -8.96 -8.68 -4.58
N ALA A 99 -8.88 -8.31 -5.86
CA ALA A 99 -7.65 -8.44 -6.64
C ALA A 99 -6.50 -7.59 -6.08
N ALA A 100 -6.77 -6.36 -5.65
CA ALA A 100 -5.78 -5.49 -5.02
C ALA A 100 -5.31 -6.03 -3.65
N THR A 101 -6.23 -6.62 -2.89
CA THR A 101 -5.93 -7.25 -1.60
C THR A 101 -4.96 -8.43 -1.78
N GLN A 102 -5.19 -9.27 -2.79
CA GLN A 102 -4.28 -10.36 -3.13
C GLN A 102 -2.92 -9.85 -3.61
N ARG A 103 -2.88 -8.88 -4.53
CA ARG A 103 -1.59 -8.29 -4.99
C ARG A 103 -0.78 -7.73 -3.82
N ARG A 104 -1.41 -7.06 -2.86
CA ARG A 104 -0.74 -6.58 -1.65
C ARG A 104 -0.18 -7.73 -0.83
N TYR A 105 -0.92 -8.82 -0.68
CA TYR A 105 -0.44 -10.02 0.00
C TYR A 105 0.82 -10.57 -0.65
N ASP A 106 0.81 -10.72 -1.98
CA ASP A 106 1.96 -11.22 -2.73
C ASP A 106 3.17 -10.28 -2.61
N THR A 107 2.95 -8.95 -2.64
CA THR A 107 4.02 -7.96 -2.41
C THR A 107 4.62 -8.05 -1.00
N VAL A 108 3.80 -8.26 0.03
CA VAL A 108 4.29 -8.45 1.40
C VAL A 108 5.11 -9.73 1.53
N ALA A 109 4.63 -10.84 0.93
CA ALA A 109 5.37 -12.10 0.90
C ALA A 109 6.73 -11.93 0.21
N GLU A 110 6.76 -11.22 -0.91
CA GLU A 110 7.99 -10.93 -1.64
C GLU A 110 8.96 -10.09 -0.82
N ALA A 111 8.50 -9.00 -0.20
CA ALA A 111 9.32 -8.16 0.66
C ALA A 111 9.88 -8.95 1.86
N ALA A 112 9.05 -9.80 2.48
CA ALA A 112 9.48 -10.66 3.60
C ALA A 112 10.58 -11.64 3.18
N ARG A 113 10.47 -12.24 1.99
CA ARG A 113 11.51 -13.09 1.39
C ARG A 113 12.79 -12.32 1.09
N MET A 114 12.69 -11.10 0.56
CA MET A 114 13.85 -10.23 0.33
C MET A 114 14.59 -9.88 1.63
N ILE A 115 13.85 -9.60 2.70
CA ILE A 115 14.43 -9.27 4.01
C ILE A 115 15.15 -10.49 4.62
N SER A 116 14.48 -11.64 4.59
CA SER A 116 14.88 -12.86 5.31
C SER A 116 15.84 -13.75 4.52
N GLY A 117 15.85 -13.65 3.19
CA GLY A 117 16.64 -14.50 2.30
C GLY A 117 16.05 -15.89 2.05
N HIS A 118 14.87 -16.18 2.61
CA HIS A 118 14.11 -17.42 2.43
C HIS A 118 12.61 -17.15 2.59
N ASP A 119 11.78 -18.11 2.18
CA ASP A 119 10.33 -18.03 2.37
C ASP A 119 9.97 -18.16 3.85
N LEU A 120 9.00 -17.38 4.31
CA LEU A 120 8.46 -17.48 5.67
C LEU A 120 7.20 -18.36 5.68
N PRO A 121 6.88 -19.01 6.81
CA PRO A 121 5.59 -19.66 7.02
C PRO A 121 4.40 -18.72 6.75
N PRO A 122 3.26 -19.22 6.23
CA PRO A 122 2.09 -18.42 5.92
C PRO A 122 1.63 -17.51 7.06
N ASP A 123 1.57 -18.03 8.29
CA ASP A 123 1.15 -17.26 9.47
C ASP A 123 2.02 -16.01 9.71
N ARG A 124 3.34 -16.09 9.44
CA ARG A 124 4.23 -14.91 9.53
C ARG A 124 3.95 -13.89 8.44
N ILE A 125 3.58 -14.34 7.23
CA ILE A 125 3.16 -13.45 6.14
C ILE A 125 1.83 -12.78 6.49
N ASP A 126 0.87 -13.52 7.06
CA ASP A 126 -0.42 -12.99 7.51
C ASP A 126 -0.23 -11.88 8.56
N GLU A 127 0.66 -12.08 9.53
CA GLU A 127 1.00 -11.08 10.55
C GLU A 127 1.61 -9.81 9.93
N LEU A 128 2.62 -9.95 9.07
CA LEU A 128 3.23 -8.81 8.38
C LEU A 128 2.22 -8.08 7.49
N TRP A 129 1.37 -8.83 6.80
CA TRP A 129 0.34 -8.30 5.94
C TRP A 129 -0.68 -7.49 6.74
N ALA A 130 -1.16 -8.01 7.87
CA ALA A 130 -2.07 -7.29 8.75
C ALA A 130 -1.41 -6.02 9.32
N LEU A 131 -0.17 -6.14 9.83
CA LEU A 131 0.60 -5.06 10.44
C LEU A 131 0.84 -3.89 9.46
N THR A 132 1.14 -4.19 8.20
CA THR A 132 1.46 -3.20 7.16
C THR A 132 0.22 -2.61 6.48
N SER A 133 -0.99 -2.94 6.94
CA SER A 133 -2.23 -2.49 6.32
C SER A 133 -2.48 -0.98 6.46
N ASP A 134 -3.23 -0.44 5.49
CA ASP A 134 -3.75 0.93 5.50
C ASP A 134 -4.59 1.24 6.74
N GLN A 135 -5.28 0.21 7.27
CA GLN A 135 -6.13 0.33 8.45
C GLN A 135 -5.32 0.58 9.73
N VAL A 136 -4.20 -0.12 9.89
CA VAL A 136 -3.28 0.11 11.02
C VAL A 136 -2.69 1.51 10.94
N TYR A 137 -2.33 1.98 9.74
CA TYR A 137 -1.87 3.36 9.55
C TYR A 137 -2.95 4.36 9.94
N HIS A 138 -4.18 4.20 9.45
CA HIS A 138 -5.29 5.11 9.76
C HIS A 138 -5.54 5.22 11.28
N LEU A 139 -5.60 4.08 11.98
CA LEU A 139 -5.78 4.07 13.44
C LEU A 139 -4.67 4.85 14.15
N LEU A 140 -3.39 4.65 13.79
CA LEU A 140 -2.28 5.26 14.52
C LEU A 140 -2.03 6.71 14.12
N ALA A 141 -2.03 7.01 12.82
CA ALA A 141 -1.75 8.35 12.30
C ALA A 141 -2.94 9.29 12.46
N ASP A 142 -4.10 8.93 11.89
CA ASP A 142 -5.27 9.82 11.85
C ASP A 142 -6.03 9.81 13.20
N GLU A 143 -6.32 8.65 13.80
CA GLU A 143 -7.10 8.63 15.04
C GLU A 143 -6.26 8.91 16.29
N ARG A 144 -5.00 8.45 16.33
CA ARG A 144 -4.10 8.64 17.49
C ARG A 144 -3.07 9.76 17.31
N GLY A 145 -3.05 10.43 16.15
CA GLY A 145 -2.21 11.59 15.91
C GLY A 145 -0.71 11.29 15.84
N TRP A 146 -0.32 10.08 15.45
CA TRP A 146 1.10 9.75 15.32
C TRP A 146 1.71 10.48 14.14
N SER A 147 2.89 11.06 14.36
CA SER A 147 3.71 11.52 13.25
C SER A 147 4.18 10.32 12.42
N ARG A 148 4.45 10.56 11.14
CA ARG A 148 5.03 9.54 10.25
C ARG A 148 6.29 8.90 10.83
N ALA A 149 7.22 9.70 11.36
CA ALA A 149 8.44 9.20 11.97
C ALA A 149 8.17 8.24 13.14
N ARG A 150 7.17 8.54 13.97
CA ARG A 150 6.76 7.66 15.07
C ARG A 150 6.14 6.36 14.57
N TYR A 151 5.26 6.44 13.58
CA TYR A 151 4.65 5.26 12.96
C TYR A 151 5.71 4.35 12.33
N THR A 152 6.64 4.91 11.55
CA THR A 152 7.70 4.15 10.90
C THR A 152 8.61 3.46 11.92
N ALA A 153 9.09 4.17 12.95
CA ALA A 153 9.92 3.56 13.99
C ALA A 153 9.21 2.42 14.75
N TRP A 154 7.91 2.59 15.03
CA TRP A 154 7.11 1.54 15.64
C TRP A 154 6.92 0.35 14.71
N LEU A 155 6.65 0.59 13.43
CA LEU A 155 6.46 -0.45 12.42
C LEU A 155 7.75 -1.26 12.23
N THR A 156 8.91 -0.60 12.12
CA THR A 156 10.22 -1.25 12.05
C THR A 156 10.41 -2.22 13.22
N GLY A 157 10.20 -1.76 14.45
CA GLY A 157 10.36 -2.62 15.64
C GLY A 157 9.37 -3.79 15.71
N ARG A 158 8.12 -3.61 15.27
CA ARG A 158 7.14 -4.72 15.21
C ARG A 158 7.49 -5.74 14.13
N MET A 159 7.97 -5.28 12.98
CA MET A 159 8.43 -6.17 11.91
C MET A 159 9.64 -6.98 12.36
N GLU A 160 10.60 -6.38 13.06
CA GLU A 160 11.73 -7.09 13.65
C GLU A 160 11.28 -8.21 14.58
N GLU A 161 10.37 -7.93 15.51
CA GLU A 161 9.84 -8.93 16.44
C GLU A 161 9.18 -10.12 15.73
N ILE A 162 8.35 -9.86 14.70
CA ILE A 162 7.71 -10.92 13.91
C ILE A 162 8.76 -11.75 13.15
N LEU A 163 9.75 -11.06 12.58
CA LEU A 163 10.77 -11.65 11.74
C LEU A 163 11.83 -12.43 12.53
N ASP A 164 12.10 -12.06 13.78
CA ASP A 164 13.08 -12.71 14.67
C ASP A 164 12.49 -13.84 15.52
N ARG A 165 11.16 -14.01 15.49
CA ARG A 165 10.47 -15.09 16.19
C ARG A 165 11.01 -16.45 15.71
N PRO A 166 11.43 -17.33 16.64
CA PRO A 166 11.85 -18.69 16.28
C PRO A 166 10.68 -19.46 15.66
N GLU A 167 11.02 -20.43 14.81
CA GLU A 167 10.04 -21.35 14.21
C GLU A 167 9.42 -22.30 15.24
#